data_AF-A0A6L6B9R6-F1
#
_entry.id   AF-A0A6L6B9R6-F1
#
_cell.length_a   1.000
_cell.length_b   1.000
_cell.length_c   1.000
_cell.angle_alpha   90.00
_cell.angle_beta   90.00
_cell.angle_gamma   90.00
#
_symmetry.space_group_name_H-M   'P 1'
#
loop_
_entity.id
_entity.type
_entity.pdbx_description
1 polymer ?
#
loop_
_entity_poly.entity_id
_entity_poly.type
_entity_poly.pdbx_seq_one_letter_code
_entity_poly.pdbx_strand_id
1 'polypeptide(L)' 'MSTVGNIRIGRSADALVVAQSRPVISWQILGGGNDLRQDAYEIEVASDAAFSKNVVTSGQVKSSSVTQAQWPDTALKSR' A
#
# COMPACT_ATOMS: atom_id res chain seq x y z
N MET A 1 13.96 -11.21 11.09
CA MET A 1 12.62 -10.59 11.11
C MET A 1 12.40 -9.97 9.74
N SER A 2 11.22 -10.15 9.14
CA SER A 2 10.86 -9.52 7.86
C SER A 2 10.06 -8.24 8.10
N THR A 3 10.17 -7.29 7.18
CA THR A 3 9.50 -6.00 7.27
C THR A 3 9.03 -5.55 5.89
N VAL A 4 7.95 -4.78 5.83
CA VAL A 4 7.51 -4.13 4.58
C VAL A 4 8.30 -2.84 4.38
N GLY A 5 8.85 -2.63 3.19
CA GLY A 5 9.58 -1.43 2.85
C GLY A 5 9.43 -1.05 1.39
N ASN A 6 10.03 0.09 1.00
CA ASN A 6 9.99 0.62 -0.37
C ASN A 6 8.57 0.67 -0.94
N ILE A 7 7.62 1.17 -0.15
CA ILE A 7 6.23 1.37 -0.58
C ILE A 7 6.21 2.39 -1.72
N ARG A 8 5.47 2.08 -2.78
CA ARG A 8 5.32 2.92 -3.96
C ARG A 8 3.84 3.11 -4.28
N ILE A 9 3.49 4.34 -4.64
CA ILE A 9 2.19 4.71 -5.19
C ILE A 9 2.37 4.97 -6.68
N GLY A 10 1.69 4.19 -7.52
CA GLY A 10 1.98 4.12 -8.95
C GLY A 10 3.39 3.57 -9.21
N ARG A 11 4.31 4.44 -9.63
CA ARG A 11 5.72 4.09 -9.89
C ARG A 11 6.73 4.83 -8.99
N SER A 12 6.27 5.66 -8.06
CA SER A 12 7.13 6.52 -7.23
C SER A 12 7.08 6.14 -5.76
N ALA A 13 8.23 6.20 -5.08
CA ALA A 13 8.33 6.09 -3.63
C ALA A 13 7.99 7.42 -2.93
N ASP A 14 8.28 8.55 -3.60
CA ASP A 14 8.08 9.91 -3.09
C ASP A 14 7.01 10.64 -3.92
N ALA A 15 5.84 10.01 -4.07
CA ALA A 15 4.77 10.55 -4.89
C ALA A 15 4.17 11.84 -4.28
N LEU A 16 4.68 13.00 -4.66
CA LEU A 16 4.12 14.32 -4.29
C LEU A 16 2.83 14.64 -5.05
N VAL A 17 2.71 14.10 -6.27
CA VAL A 17 1.56 14.25 -7.16
C VAL A 17 1.26 12.88 -7.75
N VAL A 18 -0.01 12.48 -7.70
CA VAL A 18 -0.51 11.26 -8.33
C VAL A 18 -1.55 11.65 -9.35
N ALA A 19 -1.29 11.34 -10.63
CA ALA A 19 -2.21 11.70 -11.72
C ALA A 19 -3.44 10.80 -11.78
N GLN A 20 -3.33 9.55 -11.32
CA GLN A 20 -4.47 8.64 -11.21
C GLN A 20 -5.27 8.90 -9.95
N SER A 21 -6.58 9.02 -10.08
CA SER A 21 -7.48 9.13 -8.92
C SER A 21 -7.60 7.82 -8.12
N ARG A 22 -7.19 6.68 -8.69
CA ARG A 22 -7.06 5.39 -7.99
C ARG A 22 -5.71 4.76 -8.33
N PRO A 23 -4.62 5.20 -7.68
CA PRO A 23 -3.31 4.66 -7.97
C PRO A 23 -3.18 3.22 -7.45
N VAL A 24 -2.26 2.47 -8.04
CA VAL A 24 -1.88 1.17 -7.51
C VAL A 24 -0.82 1.30 -6.42
N ILE A 25 -0.80 0.36 -5.50
CA ILE A 25 0.16 0.32 -4.38
C ILE A 25 1.07 -0.89 -4.56
N SER A 26 2.37 -0.72 -4.38
CA SER A 26 3.36 -1.81 -4.43
C SER A 26 4.34 -1.67 -3.29
N TRP A 27 4.91 -2.78 -2.82
CA TRP A 27 5.89 -2.78 -1.74
C TRP A 27 6.92 -3.90 -1.94
N GLN A 28 7.93 -3.89 -1.09
CA GLN A 28 8.91 -4.95 -0.97
C GLN A 28 8.86 -5.56 0.42
N ILE A 29 9.09 -6.86 0.49
CA ILE A 29 9.32 -7.57 1.74
C ILE A 29 10.84 -7.63 1.93
N LEU A 30 11.32 -6.96 2.96
CA LEU A 30 12.73 -6.85 3.29
C LEU A 30 13.08 -7.82 4.43
N GLY A 31 14.16 -8.58 4.24
CA GLY A 31 14.59 -9.59 5.21
C GLY A 31 13.66 -10.81 5.27
N GLY A 32 14.06 -11.81 6.07
CA GLY A 32 13.41 -13.12 6.13
C GLY A 32 14.30 -14.23 5.59
N GLY A 33 13.93 -15.48 5.86
CA GLY A 33 14.58 -16.63 5.23
C GLY A 33 14.25 -16.71 3.75
N ASN A 34 15.03 -17.50 3.00
CA ASN A 34 14.89 -17.64 1.54
C ASN A 34 13.48 -18.07 1.07
N ASP A 35 12.69 -18.67 1.96
CA ASP A 35 11.37 -19.21 1.66
C ASP A 35 10.20 -18.35 2.20
N LEU A 36 10.47 -17.10 2.60
CA LEU A 36 9.41 -16.22 3.05
C LEU A 36 8.49 -15.83 1.89
N ARG A 37 7.19 -16.09 2.07
CA ARG A 37 6.15 -15.72 1.12
C ARG A 37 4.99 -15.04 1.85
N GLN A 38 4.49 -13.95 1.26
CA GLN A 38 3.24 -13.33 1.70
C GLN A 38 2.05 -14.22 1.34
N ASP A 39 1.13 -14.44 2.28
CA ASP A 39 -0.16 -15.11 2.02
C ASP A 39 -1.31 -14.11 1.89
N ALA A 40 -1.23 -13.00 2.61
CA ALA A 40 -2.22 -11.94 2.61
C ALA A 40 -1.59 -10.57 2.88
N TYR A 41 -2.34 -9.51 2.55
CA TYR A 41 -1.98 -8.13 2.88
C TYR A 41 -3.21 -7.34 3.37
N GLU A 42 -2.97 -6.24 4.06
CA GLU A 42 -3.96 -5.23 4.37
C GLU A 42 -3.34 -3.85 4.11
N ILE A 43 -4.12 -2.93 3.55
CA ILE A 43 -3.70 -1.56 3.25
C ILE A 43 -4.60 -0.62 4.04
N GLU A 44 -3.98 0.21 4.86
CA GLU A 44 -4.61 1.33 5.53
C GLU A 44 -4.17 2.65 4.88
N VAL A 45 -5.11 3.55 4.68
CA VAL A 45 -4.86 4.91 4.17
C VAL A 45 -5.56 5.89 5.11
N ALA A 46 -4.85 6.93 5.52
CA ALA A 46 -5.37 7.99 6.36
C ALA A 46 -4.99 9.37 5.83
N SER A 47 -5.74 10.38 6.26
CA SER A 47 -5.44 11.79 5.93
C SER A 47 -4.32 12.39 6.78
N ASP A 48 -3.84 11.66 7.79
CA ASP A 48 -2.79 12.05 8.71
C ASP A 48 -1.81 10.90 9.00
N ALA A 49 -0.56 11.23 9.32
CA ALA A 49 0.49 10.24 9.57
C ALA A 49 0.28 9.40 10.84
N ALA A 50 -0.57 9.86 11.77
CA ALA A 50 -0.91 9.11 12.97
C ALA A 50 -2.08 8.12 12.73
N PHE A 51 -2.62 8.04 11.51
CA PHE A 51 -3.74 7.17 11.17
C PHE A 51 -4.95 7.39 12.08
N SER A 52 -5.28 8.64 12.37
CA SER A 52 -6.37 9.00 13.28
C SER A 52 -7.60 9.58 12.57
N LYS A 53 -7.49 9.98 11.31
CA LYS A 53 -8.55 10.67 10.55
C LYS A 53 -8.77 10.06 9.18
N ASN A 54 -10.05 9.80 8.87
CA ASN A 54 -10.51 9.26 7.59
C ASN A 54 -9.76 7.98 7.20
N VAL A 55 -9.59 7.08 8.17
CA VAL A 55 -8.92 5.80 7.95
C VAL A 55 -9.80 4.93 7.07
N VAL A 56 -9.24 4.47 5.96
CA VAL A 56 -9.84 3.49 5.08
C VAL A 56 -8.93 2.29 5.02
N THR A 57 -9.52 1.10 5.14
CA THR A 57 -8.80 -0.17 5.06
C THR A 57 -9.32 -0.99 3.89
N SER A 58 -8.43 -1.74 3.23
CA SER A 58 -8.83 -2.80 2.30
C SER A 58 -9.49 -4.00 3.01
N GLY A 59 -9.32 -4.09 4.33
CA GLY A 59 -9.40 -5.35 5.07
C GLY A 59 -8.29 -6.32 4.64
N GLN A 60 -8.28 -7.51 5.25
CA GLN A 60 -7.34 -8.55 4.87
C GLN A 60 -7.69 -9.11 3.48
N VAL A 61 -6.76 -8.96 2.55
CA VAL A 61 -6.84 -9.50 1.19
C VAL A 61 -5.93 -10.71 1.08
N LYS A 62 -6.50 -11.88 0.83
CA LYS A 62 -5.74 -13.10 0.58
C LYS A 62 -5.07 -13.04 -0.80
N SER A 63 -3.78 -12.75 -0.81
CA SER A 63 -2.97 -12.63 -2.03
C SER A 63 -1.49 -12.59 -1.69
N SER A 64 -0.70 -13.32 -2.49
CA SER A 64 0.76 -13.27 -2.42
C SER A 64 1.39 -12.16 -3.27
N SER A 65 0.58 -11.33 -3.95
CA SER A 65 1.11 -10.25 -4.77
C SER A 65 1.58 -9.09 -3.89
N VAL A 66 2.79 -8.60 -4.15
CA VAL A 66 3.36 -7.38 -3.52
C VAL A 66 3.37 -6.19 -4.48
N THR A 67 2.86 -6.40 -5.70
CA THR A 67 2.80 -5.39 -6.75
C THR A 67 1.36 -5.14 -7.19
N GLN A 68 1.09 -3.89 -7.54
CA GLN A 68 -0.16 -3.46 -8.16
C GLN A 68 -1.43 -3.76 -7.35
N ALA A 69 -1.35 -3.71 -6.02
CA ALA A 69 -2.53 -3.77 -5.17
C ALA A 69 -3.46 -2.59 -5.46
N GLN A 70 -4.77 -2.85 -5.37
CA GLN A 70 -5.79 -1.86 -5.67
C GLN A 70 -5.89 -0.82 -4.55
N TRP A 71 -6.21 0.42 -4.92
CA TRP A 71 -6.51 1.48 -3.98
C TRP A 71 -7.72 1.10 -3.11
N PRO A 72 -7.65 1.18 -1.76
CA PRO A 72 -8.72 0.69 -0.88
C PRO A 72 -9.92 1.64 -0.75
N ASP A 73 -9.77 2.91 -1.16
CA ASP A 73 -10.80 3.94 -1.00
C ASP A 73 -11.48 4.31 -2.33
N THR A 74 -12.44 5.22 -2.24
CA THR A 74 -12.94 6.04 -3.33
C THR A 74 -11.81 6.83 -4.03
N ALA A 75 -12.17 7.42 -5.17
CA ALA A 75 -11.23 8.20 -5.97
C ALA A 75 -10.64 9.37 -5.18
N LEU A 76 -9.33 9.51 -5.20
CA LEU A 76 -8.60 10.66 -4.66
C LEU A 76 -9.18 11.95 -5.25
N LYS A 77 -9.38 12.92 -4.36
CA LYS A 77 -9.81 14.27 -4.72
C LYS A 77 -8.61 15.12 -5.07
N SER A 78 -8.77 16.02 -6.04
CA SER A 78 -7.79 17.11 -6.23
C SER A 78 -7.71 17.94 -4.96
N ARG A 79 -6.53 18.53 -4.72
CA ARG A 79 -6.37 19.63 -3.77
C ARG A 79 -7.27 20.80 -4.15
#